data_AF-A0A6I9SCT6-F1
#
_entry.id   AF-A0A6I9SCT6-F1
#
_cell.length_a   1.000
_cell.length_b   1.000
_cell.length_c   1.000
_cell.angle_alpha   90.00
_cell.angle_beta   90.00
_cell.angle_gamma   90.00
#
_symmetry.space_group_name_H-M   'P 1'
#
loop_
_entity.id
_entity.type
_entity.pdbx_description
1 polymer ?
#
loop_
_entity_poly.entity_id
_entity_poly.type
_entity_poly.pdbx_seq_one_letter_code
_entity_poly.pdbx_strand_id
1 'polypeptide(L)'
;MAIVSSARLPSLPFAPPPPPTPKTLILVTRRSLISWATAIVSSSSSSSLLPSSAASSPLPPPAAGFFEIPASGGVKALDLRVGAGATPVDGDQVAIHYYGRLAAKQGWRFDSTYDHKDEMGDHVPFLFVVGSGNVISGIQAAVKSMKVGGIRRAIIPPSQGYRNTSQEPIPPNFFDRQRLFTTIFNPTRLANGEGSTLGTLIFDIELVSIRHP
;
A
#
# COMPACT_ATOMS: atom_id res chain seq x y z
N MET A 1 -14.75 68.56 -9.77
CA MET A 1 -14.92 67.34 -10.59
C MET A 1 -15.18 66.17 -9.65
N ALA A 2 -16.16 65.32 -9.97
CA ALA A 2 -17.06 64.66 -9.03
C ALA A 2 -16.51 63.44 -8.26
N ILE A 3 -16.93 63.41 -6.99
CA ILE A 3 -17.15 62.33 -6.01
C ILE A 3 -17.49 60.96 -6.64
N VAL A 4 -16.75 59.89 -6.29
CA VAL A 4 -17.13 58.50 -6.60
C VAL A 4 -17.71 57.86 -5.34
N SER A 5 -19.02 57.63 -5.40
CA SER A 5 -19.89 57.09 -4.35
C SER A 5 -19.76 55.56 -4.25
N SER A 6 -19.54 55.08 -3.03
CA SER A 6 -19.50 53.65 -2.69
C SER A 6 -20.93 53.08 -2.63
N ALA A 7 -21.34 52.35 -3.68
CA ALA A 7 -22.62 51.65 -3.71
C ALA A 7 -22.49 50.27 -3.02
N ARG A 8 -23.12 50.14 -1.84
CA ARG A 8 -23.28 48.88 -1.10
C ARG A 8 -24.53 48.16 -1.65
N LEU A 9 -24.35 47.03 -2.32
CA LEU A 9 -25.46 46.20 -2.80
C LEU A 9 -26.18 45.52 -1.62
N PRO A 10 -27.53 45.46 -1.60
CA PRO A 10 -28.27 44.73 -0.59
C PRO A 10 -28.23 43.21 -0.85
N SER A 11 -27.96 42.42 0.19
CA SER A 11 -27.96 40.96 0.15
C SER A 11 -29.39 40.40 0.09
N LEU A 12 -29.66 39.56 -0.90
CA LEU A 12 -30.93 38.85 -1.06
C LEU A 12 -31.08 37.75 0.01
N PRO A 13 -32.30 37.47 0.52
CA PRO A 13 -32.53 36.41 1.49
C PRO A 13 -32.41 35.02 0.85
N PHE A 14 -31.70 34.13 1.55
CA PHE A 14 -31.48 32.73 1.18
C PHE A 14 -32.75 31.91 1.44
N ALA A 15 -33.36 31.37 0.38
CA ALA A 15 -34.48 30.45 0.50
C ALA A 15 -33.96 29.01 0.78
N PRO A 16 -34.56 28.26 1.72
CA PRO A 16 -34.13 26.89 1.99
C PRO A 16 -34.53 25.95 0.82
N PRO A 17 -33.72 24.93 0.53
CA PRO A 17 -34.01 23.97 -0.54
C PRO A 17 -35.22 23.08 -0.18
N PRO A 18 -36.03 22.67 -1.17
CA PRO A 18 -37.18 21.79 -0.94
C PRO A 18 -36.73 20.37 -0.54
N PRO A 19 -37.55 19.64 0.24
CA PRO A 19 -37.23 18.28 0.66
C PRO A 19 -37.27 17.28 -0.50
N PRO A 20 -36.43 16.23 -0.48
CA PRO A 20 -36.42 15.22 -1.53
C PRO A 20 -37.67 14.33 -1.45
N THR A 21 -38.30 14.10 -2.60
CA THR A 21 -39.44 13.19 -2.75
C THR A 21 -39.00 11.72 -2.68
N PRO A 22 -39.85 10.82 -2.14
CA PRO A 22 -39.51 9.41 -1.99
C PRO A 22 -39.52 8.69 -3.36
N LYS A 23 -38.45 7.94 -3.62
CA LYS A 23 -38.35 7.03 -4.78
C LYS A 23 -39.18 5.78 -4.52
N THR A 24 -40.20 5.56 -5.35
CA THR A 24 -41.01 4.35 -5.41
C THR A 24 -40.13 3.13 -5.68
N LEU A 25 -40.05 2.21 -4.73
CA LEU A 25 -39.46 0.88 -4.91
C LEU A 25 -40.49 -0.01 -5.60
N ILE A 26 -40.20 -0.40 -6.85
CA ILE A 26 -40.96 -1.42 -7.56
C ILE A 26 -40.55 -2.79 -7.01
N LEU A 27 -41.50 -3.44 -6.35
CA LEU A 27 -41.41 -4.81 -5.87
C LEU A 27 -41.39 -5.77 -7.08
N VAL A 28 -40.25 -6.40 -7.35
CA VAL A 28 -40.15 -7.48 -8.34
C VAL A 28 -40.66 -8.78 -7.71
N THR A 29 -41.89 -9.13 -8.04
CA THR A 29 -42.50 -10.43 -7.70
C THR A 29 -42.03 -11.48 -8.71
N ARG A 30 -41.11 -12.38 -8.31
CA ARG A 30 -40.79 -13.58 -9.10
C ARG A 30 -41.92 -14.61 -8.97
N ARG A 31 -42.71 -14.74 -10.03
CA ARG A 31 -43.71 -15.81 -10.17
C ARG A 31 -43.00 -17.14 -10.41
N SER A 32 -43.21 -18.04 -9.46
CA SER A 32 -43.02 -19.48 -9.56
C SER A 32 -43.87 -20.05 -10.69
N LEU A 33 -43.29 -20.92 -11.51
CA LEU A 33 -44.04 -21.88 -12.32
C LEU A 33 -43.40 -23.26 -12.23
N ILE A 34 -44.24 -24.16 -11.75
CA ILE A 34 -44.08 -25.60 -11.63
C ILE A 34 -44.09 -26.21 -13.03
N SER A 35 -43.17 -27.12 -13.32
CA SER A 35 -43.37 -28.10 -14.38
C SER A 35 -42.88 -29.46 -13.86
N TRP A 36 -43.85 -30.34 -13.63
CA TRP A 36 -43.62 -31.75 -13.35
C TRP A 36 -43.61 -32.51 -14.69
N ALA A 37 -42.59 -33.32 -14.91
CA ALA A 37 -42.65 -34.40 -15.87
C ALA A 37 -41.82 -35.58 -15.35
N THR A 38 -42.54 -36.65 -15.05
CA THR A 38 -42.07 -37.96 -14.60
C THR A 38 -41.52 -38.78 -15.76
N ALA A 39 -40.39 -39.47 -15.57
CA ALA A 39 -40.06 -40.69 -16.30
C ALA A 39 -39.21 -41.63 -15.41
N ILE A 40 -39.59 -42.91 -15.42
CA ILE A 40 -39.19 -43.97 -14.50
C ILE A 40 -38.13 -44.87 -15.18
N VAL A 41 -37.34 -45.56 -14.34
CA VAL A 41 -36.64 -46.86 -14.55
C VAL A 41 -35.20 -46.78 -15.07
N SER A 42 -34.24 -47.09 -14.20
CA SER A 42 -33.47 -48.37 -14.25
C SER A 42 -32.40 -48.38 -13.16
N SER A 43 -32.54 -49.33 -12.24
CA SER A 43 -31.55 -49.73 -11.25
C SER A 43 -30.34 -50.37 -11.91
N SER A 44 -29.14 -49.92 -11.56
CA SER A 44 -27.91 -50.70 -11.69
C SER A 44 -26.93 -50.24 -10.60
N SER A 45 -26.93 -50.98 -9.49
CA SER A 45 -25.90 -50.86 -8.46
C SER A 45 -24.57 -51.30 -9.06
N SER A 46 -23.59 -50.40 -9.08
CA SER A 46 -22.21 -50.74 -9.37
C SER A 46 -21.33 -50.05 -8.36
N SER A 47 -21.04 -50.77 -7.28
CA SER A 47 -20.04 -50.41 -6.29
C SER A 47 -18.67 -50.51 -6.94
N SER A 48 -18.13 -49.39 -7.40
CA SER A 48 -16.70 -49.27 -7.72
C SER A 48 -15.98 -48.70 -6.49
N LEU A 49 -15.24 -49.57 -5.82
CA LEU A 49 -14.23 -49.19 -4.84
C LEU A 49 -13.11 -48.45 -5.58
N LEU A 50 -13.15 -47.12 -5.56
CA LEU A 50 -11.99 -46.32 -5.97
C LEU A 50 -11.03 -46.22 -4.77
N PRO A 51 -9.73 -46.40 -5.00
CA PRO A 51 -8.72 -46.32 -3.95
C PRO A 51 -8.70 -44.92 -3.35
N SER A 52 -8.59 -44.86 -2.01
CA SER A 52 -8.21 -43.66 -1.28
C SER A 52 -6.80 -43.28 -1.72
N SER A 53 -6.70 -42.57 -2.84
CA SER A 53 -5.52 -41.79 -3.15
C SER A 53 -5.52 -40.69 -2.10
N ALA A 54 -4.69 -40.87 -1.08
CA ALA A 54 -4.31 -39.81 -0.17
C ALA A 54 -3.91 -38.62 -1.04
N ALA A 55 -4.83 -37.69 -1.24
CA ALA A 55 -4.51 -36.36 -1.69
C ALA A 55 -3.67 -35.79 -0.55
N SER A 56 -2.35 -35.97 -0.65
CA SER A 56 -1.40 -35.13 0.03
C SER A 56 -1.74 -33.72 -0.43
N SER A 57 -2.55 -33.03 0.36
CA SER A 57 -2.75 -31.59 0.23
C SER A 57 -1.36 -31.00 0.02
N PRO A 58 -1.11 -30.23 -1.06
CA PRO A 58 0.16 -29.58 -1.21
C PRO A 58 0.36 -28.76 0.06
N LEU A 59 1.39 -29.12 0.82
CA LEU A 59 1.83 -28.35 1.97
C LEU A 59 1.83 -26.89 1.52
N PRO A 60 1.21 -25.97 2.30
CA PRO A 60 1.39 -24.55 2.01
C PRO A 60 2.90 -24.32 1.86
N PRO A 61 3.34 -23.59 0.81
CA PRO A 61 4.76 -23.34 0.62
C PRO A 61 5.33 -22.85 1.96
N PRO A 62 6.54 -23.31 2.34
CA PRO A 62 7.14 -22.93 3.61
C PRO A 62 7.01 -21.42 3.76
N ALA A 63 6.32 -20.98 4.81
CA ALA A 63 6.10 -19.56 5.06
C ALA A 63 7.46 -18.88 4.95
N ALA A 64 7.67 -18.13 3.87
CA ALA A 64 8.98 -17.61 3.54
C ALA A 64 9.45 -16.80 4.75
N GLY A 65 10.65 -17.10 5.25
CA GLY A 65 11.23 -16.35 6.36
C GLY A 65 11.74 -15.00 5.88
N PHE A 66 12.13 -14.13 6.82
CA PHE A 66 12.96 -12.99 6.48
C PHE A 66 14.31 -13.48 5.93
N PHE A 67 14.75 -12.89 4.83
CA PHE A 67 16.08 -13.07 4.26
C PHE A 67 16.80 -11.72 4.16
N GLU A 68 18.13 -11.73 4.11
CA GLU A 68 18.91 -10.51 3.89
C GLU A 68 19.15 -10.27 2.40
N ILE A 69 18.94 -9.05 1.94
CA ILE A 69 19.19 -8.68 0.54
C ILE A 69 20.70 -8.54 0.35
N PRO A 70 21.32 -9.26 -0.61
CA PRO A 70 22.75 -9.16 -0.88
C PRO A 70 23.18 -7.72 -1.21
N ALA A 71 24.35 -7.30 -0.73
CA ALA A 71 24.94 -5.97 -0.97
C ALA A 71 24.03 -4.78 -0.59
N SER A 72 23.02 -4.99 0.26
CA SER A 72 22.09 -3.94 0.69
C SER A 72 22.54 -3.20 1.96
N GLY A 73 23.60 -3.66 2.62
CA GLY A 73 24.06 -3.12 3.90
C GLY A 73 23.12 -3.46 5.07
N GLY A 74 22.54 -4.67 5.07
CA GLY A 74 21.75 -5.21 6.18
C GLY A 74 20.24 -5.10 6.04
N VAL A 75 19.72 -4.78 4.85
CA VAL A 75 18.26 -4.74 4.62
C VAL A 75 17.73 -6.17 4.60
N LYS A 76 16.72 -6.42 5.44
CA LYS A 76 16.02 -7.71 5.47
C LYS A 76 14.69 -7.58 4.75
N ALA A 77 14.30 -8.62 4.01
CA ALA A 77 13.07 -8.68 3.25
C ALA A 77 12.28 -9.94 3.58
N LEU A 78 10.97 -9.82 3.50
CA LEU A 78 10.01 -10.91 3.54
C LEU A 78 9.03 -10.72 2.38
N ASP A 79 9.01 -11.66 1.45
CA ASP A 79 8.06 -11.65 0.34
C ASP A 79 6.69 -12.13 0.81
N LEU A 80 5.74 -11.19 0.91
CA LEU A 80 4.35 -11.48 1.23
C LEU A 80 3.60 -11.98 -0.02
N ARG A 81 3.97 -11.43 -1.18
CA ARG A 81 3.54 -11.87 -2.51
C ARG A 81 4.69 -11.70 -3.49
N VAL A 82 5.08 -12.76 -4.17
CA VAL A 82 6.09 -12.68 -5.24
C VAL A 82 5.42 -12.16 -6.50
N GLY A 83 5.98 -11.10 -7.09
CA GLY A 83 5.49 -10.52 -8.34
C GLY A 83 5.82 -11.40 -9.56
N ALA A 84 5.05 -11.24 -10.63
CA ALA A 84 5.25 -11.98 -11.88
C ALA A 84 5.82 -11.11 -13.01
N GLY A 85 5.90 -9.79 -12.83
CA GLY A 85 6.38 -8.89 -13.85
C GLY A 85 7.92 -8.72 -13.85
N ALA A 86 8.37 -7.68 -14.55
CA ALA A 86 9.78 -7.36 -14.67
C ALA A 86 10.42 -6.96 -13.32
N THR A 87 11.75 -7.09 -13.24
CA THR A 87 12.55 -6.62 -12.13
C THR A 87 13.18 -5.27 -12.51
N PRO A 88 13.09 -4.23 -11.66
CA PRO A 88 13.66 -2.92 -11.98
C PRO A 88 15.18 -2.96 -12.11
N VAL A 89 15.71 -2.18 -13.05
CA VAL A 89 17.15 -1.91 -13.20
C VAL A 89 17.47 -0.43 -12.94
N ASP A 90 18.75 -0.09 -12.81
CA ASP A 90 19.15 1.31 -12.60
C ASP A 90 18.74 2.17 -13.80
N GLY A 91 18.16 3.34 -13.54
CA GLY A 91 17.60 4.24 -14.54
C GLY A 91 16.09 4.07 -14.79
N ASP A 92 15.50 2.95 -14.37
CA ASP A 92 14.05 2.76 -14.48
C ASP A 92 13.29 3.69 -13.52
N GLN A 93 12.18 4.24 -14.01
CA GLN A 93 11.19 4.89 -13.16
C GLN A 93 10.22 3.84 -12.62
N VAL A 94 10.09 3.76 -11.31
CA VAL A 94 9.21 2.80 -10.63
C VAL A 94 8.08 3.53 -9.90
N ALA A 95 6.92 2.89 -9.85
CA ALA A 95 5.79 3.32 -9.04
C ALA A 95 5.56 2.28 -7.93
N ILE A 96 5.61 2.72 -6.67
CA ILE A 96 5.36 1.87 -5.52
C ILE A 96 4.23 2.42 -4.66
N HIS A 97 3.40 1.53 -4.11
CA HIS A 97 2.68 1.85 -2.90
C HIS A 97 3.48 1.36 -1.70
N TYR A 98 3.41 2.10 -0.60
CA TYR A 98 4.04 1.66 0.63
C TYR A 98 3.26 2.07 1.87
N TYR A 99 3.53 1.35 2.95
CA TYR A 99 3.17 1.70 4.32
C TYR A 99 4.46 1.75 5.16
N GLY A 100 4.80 2.92 5.68
CA GLY A 100 6.04 3.18 6.41
C GLY A 100 5.83 3.37 7.91
N ARG A 101 6.58 2.64 8.73
CA ARG A 101 6.56 2.75 10.20
C ARG A 101 7.94 2.61 10.81
N LEU A 102 8.12 3.14 12.02
CA LEU A 102 9.29 2.85 12.83
C LEU A 102 9.17 1.44 13.43
N ALA A 103 10.28 0.70 13.53
CA ALA A 103 10.30 -0.54 14.31
C ALA A 103 10.14 -0.26 15.81
N ALA A 104 10.70 0.85 16.27
CA ALA A 104 10.50 1.38 17.61
C ALA A 104 9.15 2.11 17.75
N LYS A 105 8.95 2.79 18.89
CA LYS A 105 7.76 3.63 19.14
C LYS A 105 6.44 2.90 18.88
N GLN A 106 6.37 1.62 19.29
CA GLN A 106 5.19 0.77 19.13
C GLN A 106 4.72 0.63 17.69
N GLY A 107 5.64 0.64 16.71
CA GLY A 107 5.26 0.51 15.31
C GLY A 107 4.64 1.79 14.73
N TRP A 108 4.94 2.96 15.29
CA TRP A 108 4.33 4.22 14.86
C TRP A 108 4.52 4.42 13.34
N ARG A 109 3.39 4.49 12.66
CA ARG A 109 3.28 4.77 11.23
C ARG A 109 3.50 6.26 10.98
N PHE A 110 4.46 6.57 10.12
CA PHE A 110 4.78 7.94 9.75
C PHE A 110 4.25 8.33 8.37
N ASP A 111 4.04 7.37 7.47
CA ASP A 111 3.46 7.65 6.16
C ASP A 111 2.83 6.39 5.51
N SER A 112 1.93 6.61 4.55
CA SER A 112 1.35 5.60 3.69
C SER A 112 0.86 6.26 2.41
N THR A 113 1.30 5.75 1.25
CA THR A 113 0.77 6.24 -0.04
C THR A 113 -0.72 5.96 -0.21
N TYR A 114 -1.27 5.03 0.57
CA TYR A 114 -2.71 4.80 0.58
C TYR A 114 -3.49 5.96 1.23
N ASP A 115 -2.85 6.84 1.99
CA ASP A 115 -3.50 8.03 2.52
C ASP A 115 -3.37 9.23 1.56
N HIS A 116 -2.53 9.09 0.52
CA HIS A 116 -2.31 10.14 -0.48
C HIS A 116 -3.36 9.97 -1.57
N LYS A 117 -4.23 10.97 -1.71
CA LYS A 117 -5.33 10.95 -2.68
C LYS A 117 -5.16 12.05 -3.72
N ASP A 118 -5.43 11.72 -4.98
CA ASP A 118 -5.58 12.73 -6.03
C ASP A 118 -6.96 13.37 -5.99
N GLU A 119 -7.24 14.27 -6.94
CA GLU A 119 -8.51 14.99 -7.06
C GLU A 119 -9.72 14.07 -7.31
N MET A 120 -9.48 12.87 -7.84
CA MET A 120 -10.50 11.85 -8.13
C MET A 120 -10.75 10.92 -6.92
N GLY A 121 -9.87 10.98 -5.91
CA GLY A 121 -9.93 10.12 -4.73
C GLY A 121 -9.17 8.81 -4.86
N ASP A 122 -8.35 8.65 -5.90
CA ASP A 122 -7.50 7.48 -6.12
C ASP A 122 -6.18 7.58 -5.35
N HIS A 123 -5.62 6.44 -4.98
CA HIS A 123 -4.35 6.40 -4.23
C HIS A 123 -3.18 6.77 -5.13
N VAL A 124 -2.36 7.73 -4.71
CA VAL A 124 -1.20 8.18 -5.49
C VAL A 124 0.02 7.33 -5.15
N PRO A 125 0.61 6.59 -6.11
CA PRO A 125 1.84 5.85 -5.85
C PRO A 125 3.04 6.80 -5.72
N PHE A 126 4.02 6.39 -4.92
CA PHE A 126 5.30 7.08 -4.86
C PHE A 126 6.15 6.69 -6.06
N LEU A 127 6.57 7.70 -6.84
CA LEU A 127 7.36 7.52 -8.04
C LEU A 127 8.81 7.94 -7.79
N PHE A 128 9.75 7.13 -8.23
CA PHE A 128 11.16 7.50 -8.20
C PHE A 128 11.96 6.77 -9.28
N VAL A 129 13.17 7.27 -9.56
CA VAL A 129 14.10 6.62 -10.47
C VAL A 129 15.11 5.79 -9.67
N VAL A 130 15.22 4.50 -10.00
CA VAL A 130 16.17 3.58 -9.36
C VAL A 130 17.59 4.05 -9.68
N GLY A 131 18.43 4.18 -8.65
CA GLY A 131 19.80 4.68 -8.78
C GLY A 131 19.94 6.20 -8.75
N SER A 132 18.85 6.97 -8.60
CA SER A 132 18.91 8.46 -8.53
C SER A 132 19.59 9.02 -7.28
N GLY A 133 19.72 8.21 -6.22
CA GLY A 133 20.29 8.63 -4.93
C GLY A 133 19.38 9.48 -4.03
N ASN A 134 18.20 9.88 -4.52
CA ASN A 134 17.25 10.71 -3.75
C ASN A 134 16.43 9.89 -2.75
N VAL A 135 16.20 8.61 -3.01
CA VAL A 135 15.43 7.71 -2.13
C VAL A 135 16.36 7.01 -1.14
N ILE A 136 15.90 6.76 0.09
CA ILE A 136 16.64 6.00 1.09
C ILE A 136 17.13 4.66 0.50
N SER A 137 18.39 4.34 0.78
CA SER A 137 19.10 3.22 0.14
C SER A 137 18.40 1.88 0.38
N GLY A 138 17.75 1.70 1.52
CA GLY A 138 17.03 0.47 1.85
C GLY A 138 15.81 0.21 0.98
N ILE A 139 15.04 1.25 0.61
CA ILE A 139 13.92 1.09 -0.32
C ILE A 139 14.45 0.76 -1.72
N GLN A 140 15.52 1.43 -2.17
CA GLN A 140 16.11 1.12 -3.47
C GLN A 140 16.56 -0.34 -3.56
N ALA A 141 17.25 -0.85 -2.54
CA ALA A 141 17.67 -2.25 -2.50
C ALA A 141 16.48 -3.23 -2.45
N ALA A 142 15.44 -2.90 -1.70
CA ALA A 142 14.23 -3.72 -1.60
C ALA A 142 13.47 -3.81 -2.93
N VAL A 143 13.30 -2.68 -3.62
CA VAL A 143 12.57 -2.57 -4.89
C VAL A 143 13.36 -3.20 -6.04
N LYS A 144 14.68 -2.95 -6.11
CA LYS A 144 15.56 -3.52 -7.15
C LYS A 144 15.63 -5.06 -7.13
N SER A 145 15.33 -5.67 -5.97
CA SER A 145 15.37 -7.13 -5.80
C SER A 145 13.98 -7.78 -5.79
N MET A 146 12.91 -7.06 -6.15
CA MET A 146 11.56 -7.62 -6.28
C MET A 146 11.03 -7.49 -7.71
N LYS A 147 9.89 -8.14 -7.97
CA LYS A 147 9.21 -8.13 -9.28
C LYS A 147 7.93 -7.32 -9.20
N VAL A 148 7.54 -6.72 -10.33
CA VAL A 148 6.25 -6.02 -10.47
C VAL A 148 5.08 -6.93 -10.08
N GLY A 149 4.11 -6.37 -9.36
CA GLY A 149 2.98 -7.06 -8.73
C GLY A 149 3.30 -7.69 -7.37
N GLY A 150 4.57 -7.64 -6.94
CA GLY A 150 5.01 -8.18 -5.66
C GLY A 150 4.65 -7.28 -4.49
N ILE A 151 4.43 -7.88 -3.32
CA ILE A 151 4.31 -7.21 -2.03
C ILE A 151 5.40 -7.74 -1.10
N ARG A 152 6.20 -6.85 -0.53
CA ARG A 152 7.35 -7.17 0.29
C ARG A 152 7.38 -6.34 1.56
N ARG A 153 7.66 -6.98 2.69
CA ARG A 153 8.02 -6.30 3.93
C ARG A 153 9.53 -6.15 4.01
N ALA A 154 10.02 -4.92 4.00
CA ALA A 154 11.43 -4.58 4.18
C ALA A 154 11.68 -4.03 5.58
N ILE A 155 12.68 -4.58 6.27
CA ILE A 155 13.25 -4.03 7.51
C ILE A 155 14.55 -3.34 7.12
N ILE A 156 14.55 -2.02 7.25
CA ILE A 156 15.65 -1.16 6.82
C ILE A 156 16.40 -0.70 8.07
N PRO A 157 17.68 -1.10 8.24
CA PRO A 157 18.49 -0.60 9.34
C PRO A 157 18.76 0.90 9.19
N PRO A 158 19.08 1.63 10.28
CA PRO A 158 19.27 3.09 10.23
C PRO A 158 20.32 3.55 9.21
N SER A 159 21.38 2.76 9.00
CA SER A 159 22.44 3.04 8.01
C SER A 159 21.93 3.11 6.57
N GLN A 160 20.82 2.42 6.28
CA GLN A 160 20.15 2.36 4.98
C GLN A 160 18.83 3.15 4.95
N GLY A 161 18.45 3.79 6.07
CA GLY A 161 17.28 4.65 6.20
C GLY A 161 17.59 6.11 5.86
N TYR A 162 16.98 7.04 6.62
CA TYR A 162 17.23 8.47 6.47
C TYR A 162 18.58 8.87 7.08
N ARG A 163 19.46 9.42 6.27
CA ARG A 163 20.74 10.04 6.67
C ARG A 163 20.66 11.56 6.74
N ASN A 164 19.70 12.13 6.03
CA ASN A 164 19.36 13.55 6.07
C ASN A 164 17.85 13.73 5.85
N THR A 165 17.37 14.97 5.90
CA THR A 165 15.95 15.32 5.77
C THR A 165 15.49 15.55 4.33
N SER A 166 16.38 15.35 3.35
CA SER A 166 16.09 15.51 1.91
C SER A 166 15.84 14.18 1.21
N GLN A 167 16.15 13.06 1.86
CA GLN A 167 15.92 11.74 1.29
C GLN A 167 14.45 11.34 1.34
N GLU A 168 13.97 10.79 0.24
CA GLU A 168 12.60 10.33 0.07
C GLU A 168 12.42 8.86 0.46
N PRO A 169 11.17 8.42 0.74
CA PRO A 169 9.94 9.21 0.77
C PRO A 169 9.85 10.10 2.02
N ILE A 170 9.26 11.29 1.92
CA ILE A 170 9.08 12.20 3.07
C ILE A 170 7.58 12.38 3.32
N PRO A 171 7.08 12.23 4.57
CA PRO A 171 5.68 12.49 4.87
C PRO A 171 5.24 13.87 4.39
N PRO A 172 4.11 13.98 3.66
CA PRO A 172 3.60 15.27 3.21
C PRO A 172 3.09 16.09 4.39
N ASN A 173 2.51 15.44 5.40
CA ASN A 173 2.07 16.09 6.63
C ASN A 173 3.27 16.59 7.44
N PHE A 174 3.24 17.88 7.81
CA PHE A 174 4.31 18.53 8.57
C PHE A 174 4.57 17.87 9.92
N PHE A 175 3.52 17.51 10.67
CA PHE A 175 3.66 16.93 12.01
C PHE A 175 4.30 15.54 11.96
N ASP A 176 3.90 14.71 10.98
CA ASP A 176 4.48 13.38 10.80
C ASP A 176 5.95 13.48 10.38
N ARG A 177 6.27 14.37 9.44
CA ARG A 177 7.65 14.66 9.04
C ARG A 177 8.51 15.12 10.21
N GLN A 178 8.01 16.09 10.97
CA GLN A 178 8.73 16.63 12.13
C GLN A 178 8.95 15.54 13.18
N ARG A 179 7.93 14.75 13.50
CA ARG A 179 8.02 13.65 14.48
C ARG A 179 8.98 12.55 14.01
N LEU A 180 9.00 12.23 12.72
CA LEU A 180 9.93 11.26 12.13
C LEU A 180 11.38 11.71 12.33
N PHE A 181 11.73 12.91 11.84
CA PHE A 181 13.10 13.39 11.89
C PHE A 181 13.58 13.71 13.30
N THR A 182 12.73 14.25 14.17
CA THR A 182 13.07 14.44 15.58
C THR A 182 13.24 13.13 16.34
N THR A 183 12.66 12.03 15.87
CA THR A 183 12.89 10.70 16.47
C THR A 183 14.21 10.10 15.99
N ILE A 184 14.50 10.19 14.69
CA ILE A 184 15.69 9.57 14.08
C ILE A 184 16.97 10.36 14.42
N PHE A 185 16.91 11.70 14.36
CA PHE A 185 18.08 12.58 14.52
C PHE A 185 18.19 13.21 15.92
N ASN A 186 17.56 12.63 16.94
CA ASN A 186 17.62 13.18 18.29
C ASN A 186 19.04 13.03 18.88
N PRO A 187 19.78 14.13 19.16
CA PRO A 187 21.18 14.05 19.57
C PRO A 187 21.37 13.33 20.91
N THR A 188 20.46 13.52 21.87
CA THR A 188 20.52 12.85 23.17
C THR A 188 20.34 11.34 23.02
N ARG A 189 19.43 10.90 22.15
CA ARG A 189 19.19 9.47 21.90
C ARG A 189 20.37 8.84 21.16
N LEU A 190 20.95 9.56 20.21
CA LEU A 190 22.15 9.11 19.49
C LEU A 190 23.35 8.98 20.44
N ALA A 191 23.55 9.95 21.34
CA ALA A 191 24.61 9.89 22.36
C ALA A 191 24.44 8.71 23.33
N ASN A 192 23.20 8.29 23.59
CA ASN A 192 22.88 7.12 24.42
C ASN A 192 22.98 5.77 23.65
N GLY A 193 23.38 5.78 22.38
CA GLY A 193 23.48 4.57 21.56
C GLY A 193 22.14 4.01 21.06
N GLU A 194 21.02 4.71 21.28
CA GLU A 194 19.67 4.25 20.87
C GLU A 194 19.40 4.42 19.37
N GLY A 195 20.31 5.06 18.63
CA GLY A 195 20.16 5.32 17.18
C GLY A 195 19.95 4.05 16.35
N SER A 196 20.57 2.94 16.75
CA SER A 196 20.42 1.64 16.08
C SER A 196 18.95 1.15 16.09
N THR A 197 18.30 1.27 17.24
CA THR A 197 16.93 0.77 17.45
C THR A 197 15.88 1.74 16.95
N LEU A 198 16.06 3.05 17.18
CA LEU A 198 15.06 4.07 16.86
C LEU A 198 15.02 4.43 15.36
N GLY A 199 16.15 4.29 14.67
CA GLY A 199 16.24 4.57 13.23
C GLY A 199 15.84 3.40 12.32
N THR A 200 15.50 2.24 12.89
CA THR A 200 15.08 1.09 12.09
C THR A 200 13.68 1.34 11.53
N LEU A 201 13.55 1.27 10.22
CA LEU A 201 12.31 1.49 9.49
C LEU A 201 11.74 0.15 9.03
N ILE A 202 10.42 0.05 8.98
CA ILE A 202 9.72 -1.07 8.36
C ILE A 202 8.81 -0.52 7.28
N PHE A 203 8.97 -1.04 6.06
CA PHE A 203 8.13 -0.71 4.93
C PHE A 203 7.44 -1.96 4.42
N ASP A 204 6.12 -1.88 4.25
CA ASP A 204 5.38 -2.84 3.43
C ASP A 204 5.22 -2.19 2.05
N ILE A 205 5.87 -2.75 1.04
CA ILE A 205 6.04 -2.17 -0.30
C ILE A 205 5.30 -3.04 -1.32
N GLU A 206 4.49 -2.42 -2.16
CA GLU A 206 3.92 -3.01 -3.36
C GLU A 206 4.55 -2.35 -4.59
N LEU A 207 5.15 -3.14 -5.47
CA LEU A 207 5.70 -2.64 -6.73
C LEU A 207 4.61 -2.70 -7.82
N VAL A 208 4.10 -1.54 -8.19
CA VAL A 208 2.93 -1.42 -9.09
C VAL A 208 3.35 -1.50 -10.55
N SER A 209 4.34 -0.71 -10.96
CA SER A 209 4.79 -0.65 -12.34
C SER A 209 6.24 -0.18 -12.47
N ILE A 210 6.81 -0.47 -13.63
CA ILE A 210 8.14 -0.01 -14.07
C ILE A 210 7.95 0.67 -15.43
N ARG A 211 8.63 1.79 -15.62
CA ARG A 211 8.78 2.49 -16.89
C ARG A 211 10.27 2.61 -17.18
N HIS A 212 10.69 2.00 -18.28
CA HIS A 212 12.06 2.11 -18.78
C HIS A 212 12.34 3.53 -19.28
N PRO A 213 13.60 3.99 -19.21
CA PRO A 213 14.03 5.31 -19.68
C PRO A 213 13.83 5.51 -21.19
#